data_AF-I2C5D6-F1
#
_entry.id   AF-I2C5D6-F1
#
_cell.length_a   1.000
_cell.length_b   1.000
_cell.length_c   1.000
_cell.angle_alpha   90.00
_cell.angle_beta   90.00
_cell.angle_gamma   90.00
#
_symmetry.space_group_name_H-M   'P 1'
#
loop_
_entity.id
_entity.type
_entity.pdbx_description
1 polymer ?
#
loop_
_entity_poly.entity_id
_entity_poly.type
_entity_poly.pdbx_seq_one_letter_code
_entity_poly.pdbx_strand_id
1 'polypeptide(L)' 'MENFKDFFRAVVDEDDPFAIEKFDDNLLDDDNWFIVDDEHKKVGISLPGIYEEDNEINWRWR' A
#
# COMPACT_ATOMS: atom_id res chain seq x y z
N MET A 1 1.20 12.22 6.16
CA MET A 1 1.02 10.80 6.53
C MET A 1 -0.44 10.39 6.60
N GLU A 2 -1.38 11.26 6.97
CA GLU A 2 -2.83 10.95 7.01
C GLU A 2 -3.38 10.41 5.66
N ASN A 3 -2.98 10.99 4.53
CA ASN A 3 -3.53 10.62 3.20
C ASN A 3 -3.30 9.16 2.77
N PHE A 4 -2.26 8.50 3.27
CA PHE A 4 -1.98 7.11 2.88
C PHE A 4 -2.70 6.09 3.77
N LYS A 5 -3.11 6.47 4.98
CA LYS A 5 -3.82 5.56 5.89
C LYS A 5 -5.17 5.13 5.32
N ASP A 6 -5.94 6.09 4.82
CA ASP A 6 -7.25 5.80 4.23
C ASP A 6 -7.12 4.90 2.99
N PHE A 7 -6.06 5.10 2.21
CA PHE A 7 -5.74 4.24 1.09
C PHE A 7 -5.43 2.82 1.54
N PHE A 8 -4.48 2.64 2.46
CA PHE A 8 -4.13 1.30 2.92
C PHE A 8 -5.31 0.60 3.58
N ARG A 9 -6.12 1.31 4.37
CA ARG A 9 -7.35 0.75 4.95
C ARG A 9 -8.26 0.19 3.87
N ALA A 10 -8.48 0.93 2.79
CA ALA A 10 -9.26 0.47 1.65
C ALA A 10 -8.63 -0.74 0.93
N VAL A 11 -7.30 -0.83 0.88
CA VAL A 11 -6.59 -1.98 0.27
C VAL A 11 -6.81 -3.28 1.05
N VAL A 12 -6.96 -3.20 2.37
CA VAL A 12 -7.16 -4.37 3.25
C VAL A 12 -8.63 -4.57 3.65
N ASP A 13 -9.55 -3.75 3.13
CA ASP A 13 -10.97 -3.83 3.41
C ASP A 13 -11.61 -4.95 2.56
N GLU A 14 -11.80 -6.12 3.17
CA GLU A 14 -12.45 -7.26 2.50
C GLU A 14 -13.97 -7.08 2.34
N ASP A 15 -14.59 -6.17 3.11
CA ASP A 15 -16.04 -5.92 3.06
C ASP A 15 -16.41 -4.99 1.89
N ASP A 16 -15.50 -4.09 1.48
CA ASP A 16 -15.65 -3.23 0.31
C ASP A 16 -14.40 -3.28 -0.61
N PRO A 17 -14.29 -4.29 -1.48
CA PRO A 17 -13.15 -4.44 -2.39
C PRO A 17 -13.04 -3.32 -3.44
N PHE A 18 -14.08 -2.49 -3.61
CA PHE A 18 -14.08 -1.35 -4.54
C PHE A 18 -13.71 -0.03 -3.84
N ALA A 19 -13.48 -0.04 -2.52
CA ALA A 19 -13.11 1.14 -1.76
C ALA A 19 -11.83 1.82 -2.28
N ILE A 20 -10.98 1.08 -3.02
CA ILE A 20 -9.75 1.59 -3.63
C ILE A 20 -10.01 2.47 -4.87
N GLU A 21 -11.14 2.32 -5.57
CA GLU A 21 -11.43 3.03 -6.84
C GLU A 21 -11.60 4.55 -6.67
N LYS A 22 -11.78 5.04 -5.44
CA LYS A 22 -11.88 6.48 -5.14
C LYS A 22 -10.52 7.20 -5.09
N PHE A 23 -9.42 6.46 -5.16
CA PHE A 23 -8.06 6.99 -5.07
C PHE A 23 -7.45 7.21 -6.45
N ASP A 24 -6.34 7.96 -6.49
CA ASP A 24 -5.61 8.27 -7.72
C ASP A 24 -5.17 6.99 -8.44
N ASP A 25 -5.38 6.92 -9.76
CA ASP A 25 -5.01 5.76 -10.59
C ASP A 25 -3.54 5.36 -10.42
N ASN A 26 -2.63 6.31 -10.12
CA ASN A 26 -1.23 6.01 -9.87
C ASN A 26 -1.01 5.16 -8.62
N LEU A 27 -1.90 5.25 -7.63
CA LEU A 27 -1.86 4.39 -6.43
C LEU A 27 -2.40 2.99 -6.72
N LEU A 28 -3.23 2.83 -7.75
CA LEU A 28 -3.81 1.54 -8.16
C LEU A 28 -2.93 0.80 -9.16
N ASP A 29 -2.01 1.49 -9.82
CA ASP A 29 -1.04 0.90 -10.73
C ASP A 29 0.04 0.14 -9.95
N ASP A 30 -0.04 -1.19 -10.02
CA ASP A 30 0.87 -2.16 -9.39
C ASP A 30 2.35 -1.94 -9.78
N ASP A 31 2.64 -1.33 -10.95
CA ASP A 31 4.00 -1.05 -11.39
C ASP A 31 4.65 0.11 -10.61
N ASN A 32 3.84 0.93 -9.94
CA ASN A 32 4.30 2.01 -9.05
C ASN A 32 4.64 1.52 -7.64
N TRP A 33 4.35 0.26 -7.32
CA TRP A 33 4.54 -0.31 -5.99
C TRP A 33 5.92 -0.92 -5.81
N PHE A 34 6.90 -0.06 -5.62
CA PHE A 34 8.28 -0.47 -5.35
C PHE A 34 9.05 0.57 -4.56
N ILE A 35 10.12 0.10 -3.92
CA ILE A 35 11.19 0.96 -3.44
C ILE A 35 12.46 0.66 -4.24
N VAL A 36 13.33 1.66 -4.31
CA VAL A 36 14.71 1.49 -4.78
C VAL A 36 15.58 1.55 -3.54
N ASP A 37 16.31 0.48 -3.24
CA ASP A 37 17.22 0.45 -2.11
C ASP A 37 18.50 1.24 -2.37
N ASP A 38 19.37 1.34 -1.37
CA ASP A 38 20.63 2.08 -1.45
C ASP A 38 21.60 1.48 -2.50
N GLU A 39 21.41 0.21 -2.88
CA GLU A 39 22.16 -0.49 -3.93
C GLU A 39 21.56 -0.29 -5.33
N HIS A 40 20.57 0.60 -5.47
CA HIS A 40 19.81 0.86 -6.70
C HIS A 40 19.00 -0.34 -7.20
N LYS A 41 18.69 -1.29 -6.32
CA LYS A 41 17.85 -2.43 -6.67
C LYS A 41 16.38 -2.09 -6.46
N LYS A 42 15.55 -2.40 -7.47
CA LYS A 42 14.09 -2.30 -7.39
C LYS A 42 13.54 -3.50 -6.61
N VAL A 43 12.82 -3.24 -5.52
CA VAL A 43 12.11 -4.26 -4.72
C VAL A 43 10.63 -3.94 -4.73
N GLY A 44 9.80 -4.90 -5.15
CA GLY A 44 8.36 -4.70 -5.25
C GLY A 44 7.70 -4.78 -3.88
N ILE A 45 6.64 -4.00 -3.70
CA ILE A 45 5.70 -4.12 -2.58
C ILE A 45 4.50 -4.91 -3.10
N SER A 46 4.10 -5.96 -2.39
CA SER A 46 2.97 -6.80 -2.79
C SER A 46 1.68 -6.45 -2.05
N LEU A 47 1.71 -6.44 -0.71
CA LEU A 47 0.55 -6.12 0.12
C LEU A 47 0.98 -5.38 1.41
N PRO A 48 0.26 -4.32 1.82
CA PRO A 48 0.37 -3.76 3.17
C PRO A 48 -0.32 -4.65 4.20
N GLY A 49 0.22 -4.73 5.41
CA GLY A 49 -0.50 -5.11 6.63
C GLY A 49 -0.56 -3.91 7.56
N ILE A 50 -1.77 -3.50 7.97
CA ILE A 50 -1.98 -2.34 8.85
C ILE A 50 -2.27 -2.82 10.26
N TYR A 51 -1.58 -2.21 11.22
CA TYR A 51 -1.76 -2.44 12.65
C TYR A 51 -2.23 -1.13 13.28
N GLU A 52 -3.55 -0.97 13.38
CA GLU A 52 -4.19 0.29 13.83
C GLU A 52 -3.87 0.65 15.29
N GLU A 53 -3.68 -0.35 16.15
CA GLU A 53 -3.41 -0.15 17.59
C GLU A 53 -2.09 0.59 17.81
N ASP A 54 -1.06 0.24 17.04
CA ASP A 54 0.29 0.81 17.14
C ASP A 54 0.62 1.79 16.01
N ASN A 55 -0.33 2.02 15.09
CA ASN A 55 -0.17 2.86 13.91
C ASN A 55 1.02 2.45 13.01
N GLU A 56 1.22 1.14 12.86
CA GLU A 56 2.29 0.55 12.07
C GLU A 56 1.78 -0.02 10.74
N ILE A 57 2.67 -0.04 9.75
CA ILE A 57 2.43 -0.65 8.43
C ILE A 57 3.59 -1.57 8.11
N ASN A 58 3.28 -2.83 7.83
CA ASN A 58 4.25 -3.83 7.37
C ASN A 58 4.04 -4.16 5.90
N TRP A 59 5.12 -4.51 5.20
CA TRP A 59 5.08 -4.82 3.77
C TRP A 59 5.45 -6.28 3.54
N ARG A 60 4.78 -6.93 2.59
CA ARG A 60 5.31 -8.12 1.93
C ARG A 60 6.09 -7.72 0.69
N TRP A 61 7.31 -8.20 0.56
CA TRP A 61 8.21 -7.92 -0.57
C TRP A 61 7.99 -8.93 -1.72
N ARG A 62 8.18 -8.49 -2.97
CA ARG A 62 8.20 -9.34 -4.17
C ARG A 62 9.42 -9.03 -5.05
#